data_AF-A0A8S8XPB7-F1
#
_entry.id   AF-A0A8S8XPB7-F1
#
_cell.length_a   1.000
_cell.length_b   1.000
_cell.length_c   1.000
_cell.angle_alpha   90.00
_cell.angle_beta   90.00
_cell.angle_gamma   90.00
#
_symmetry.space_group_name_H-M   'P 1'
#
loop_
_entity.id
_entity.type
_entity.pdbx_description
1 polymer ?
#
loop_
_entity_poly.entity_id
_entity_poly.type
_entity_poly.pdbx_seq_one_letter_code
_entity_poly.pdbx_strand_id
1 'polypeptide(L)'
;MGGLRRNIATIIGISMVIFVIANVQFGLVAPELIEGADNSKIDVLKMLEPHCAVSEIESELAQGNDSFCLGNSGDWSGADLLLMAEGLFLIFVGKFRFPQHGRWAKRFRRMSFVGGCTLFGLAILDRLEYLPKSVSSEGIATLIPLDVSPLAVQLGMAIIGAYMMRGPKYWEAEAIDLTNKRLEKRREVADKFRSKYGTAAQPLTELHGKQQRVARSPLMHRDSRLTMQSNSSQSVQATCPYCDGAGCKKCNFSGSI
;
A
#
# COMPACT_ATOMS: atom_id res chain seq x y z
N MET A 1 -3.18 18.77 -7.26
CA MET A 1 -4.57 18.26 -7.37
C MET A 1 -4.85 16.95 -6.63
N GLY A 2 -3.88 16.05 -6.42
CA GLY A 2 -4.15 14.76 -5.75
C GLY A 2 -4.49 14.83 -4.25
N GLY A 3 -4.04 15.86 -3.52
CA GLY A 3 -4.36 16.02 -2.09
C GLY A 3 -5.81 16.44 -1.84
N LEU A 4 -6.32 17.41 -2.61
CA LEU A 4 -7.69 17.92 -2.46
C LEU A 4 -8.74 16.83 -2.74
N ARG A 5 -8.58 16.08 -3.84
CA ARG A 5 -9.48 14.96 -4.18
C ARG A 5 -9.52 13.87 -3.10
N ARG A 6 -8.39 13.62 -2.43
CA ARG A 6 -8.32 12.63 -1.34
C ARG A 6 -9.00 13.11 -0.07
N ASN A 7 -8.84 14.39 0.27
CA ASN A 7 -9.52 14.96 1.43
C ASN A 7 -11.04 14.93 1.22
N ILE A 8 -11.51 15.26 0.01
CA ILE A 8 -12.93 15.17 -0.36
C ILE A 8 -13.42 13.71 -0.24
N ALA A 9 -12.72 12.74 -0.82
CA ALA A 9 -13.09 11.33 -0.69
C ALA A 9 -13.12 10.85 0.77
N THR A 10 -12.20 11.33 1.60
CA THR A 10 -12.18 10.99 3.03
C THR A 10 -13.39 11.59 3.76
N ILE A 11 -13.75 12.84 3.47
CA ILE A 11 -14.91 13.51 4.07
C ILE A 11 -16.20 12.77 3.66
N ILE A 12 -16.34 12.44 2.38
CA ILE A 12 -17.50 11.68 1.86
C ILE A 12 -17.57 10.30 2.53
N GLY A 13 -16.45 9.60 2.65
CA GLY A 13 -16.40 8.30 3.32
C GLY A 13 -16.80 8.39 4.79
N ILE A 14 -16.32 9.42 5.51
CA ILE A 14 -16.71 9.66 6.91
C ILE A 14 -18.21 9.96 7.00
N SER A 15 -18.76 10.81 6.13
CA SER A 15 -20.19 11.12 6.15
C SER A 15 -21.05 9.89 5.87
N MET A 16 -20.64 9.01 4.95
CA MET A 16 -21.35 7.77 4.68
C MET A 16 -21.38 6.85 5.92
N VAL A 17 -20.24 6.67 6.59
CA VAL A 17 -20.17 5.85 7.81
C VAL A 17 -21.03 6.43 8.93
N ILE A 18 -20.97 7.75 9.13
CA ILE A 18 -21.81 8.44 10.14
C ILE A 18 -23.29 8.25 9.80
N PHE A 19 -23.67 8.44 8.54
CA PHE A 19 -25.05 8.26 8.08
C PHE A 19 -25.56 6.83 8.36
N VAL A 20 -24.79 5.79 8.00
CA VAL A 20 -25.20 4.40 8.25
C VAL A 20 -25.38 4.14 9.74
N ILE A 21 -24.45 4.60 10.58
CA ILE A 21 -24.54 4.41 12.03
C ILE A 21 -25.75 5.15 12.60
N ALA A 22 -25.95 6.42 12.23
CA ALA A 22 -27.09 7.22 12.70
C ALA A 22 -28.44 6.62 12.27
N ASN A 23 -28.53 6.11 11.05
CA ASN A 23 -29.73 5.50 10.50
C ASN A 23 -30.01 4.12 11.11
N VAL A 24 -29.04 3.21 11.07
CA VAL A 24 -29.26 1.81 11.44
C VAL A 24 -29.22 1.63 12.95
N GLN A 25 -28.24 2.19 13.65
CA GLN A 25 -28.05 1.92 15.08
C GLN A 25 -29.00 2.73 15.95
N PHE A 26 -29.31 3.97 15.55
CA PHE A 26 -30.10 4.89 16.37
C PHE A 26 -31.45 5.25 15.76
N GLY A 27 -31.70 4.95 14.48
CA GLY A 27 -32.97 5.32 13.82
C GLY A 27 -33.21 6.83 13.73
N LEU A 28 -32.16 7.65 13.84
CA LEU A 28 -32.29 9.12 13.95
C LEU A 28 -32.59 9.80 12.61
N VAL A 29 -32.49 9.07 11.50
CA VAL A 29 -32.66 9.64 10.15
C VAL A 29 -34.13 9.65 9.75
N ALA A 30 -34.93 8.65 10.14
CA ALA A 30 -36.36 8.60 9.86
C ALA A 30 -37.15 9.81 10.37
N PRO A 31 -37.07 10.21 11.66
CA PRO A 31 -37.87 11.32 12.19
C PRO A 31 -37.48 12.68 11.63
N GLU A 32 -36.25 12.84 11.13
CA GLU A 32 -35.78 14.10 10.52
C GLU A 32 -36.22 14.24 9.06
N LEU A 33 -36.56 13.12 8.39
CA LEU A 33 -36.90 13.10 6.97
C LEU A 33 -38.40 12.88 6.71
N ILE A 34 -39.10 12.22 7.63
CA ILE A 34 -40.50 11.78 7.48
C ILE A 34 -41.29 12.26 8.70
N GLU A 35 -42.32 13.07 8.47
CA GLU A 35 -43.18 13.54 9.57
C GLU A 35 -44.00 12.38 10.16
N GLY A 36 -43.90 12.19 11.47
CA GLY A 36 -44.64 11.14 12.19
C GLY A 36 -43.96 9.77 12.24
N ALA A 37 -42.73 9.63 11.70
CA ALA A 37 -41.94 8.43 11.87
C ALA A 37 -41.29 8.37 13.27
N ASP A 38 -41.40 7.23 13.94
CA ASP A 38 -40.62 6.94 15.15
C ASP A 38 -39.13 6.71 14.82
N ASN A 39 -38.30 6.54 15.86
CA ASN A 39 -36.86 6.20 15.75
C ASN A 39 -36.66 4.81 15.09
N SER A 40 -36.84 4.80 13.78
CA SER A 40 -36.86 3.66 12.91
C SER A 40 -35.77 3.83 11.86
N LYS A 41 -35.31 2.70 11.32
CA LYS A 41 -34.31 2.68 10.28
C LYS A 41 -34.98 2.91 8.93
N ILE A 42 -34.40 3.76 8.10
CA ILE A 42 -34.77 3.84 6.68
C ILE A 42 -33.99 2.78 5.89
N ASP A 43 -34.69 1.88 5.18
CA ASP A 43 -34.04 1.01 4.20
C ASP A 43 -33.78 1.78 2.89
N VAL A 44 -32.53 2.24 2.72
CA VAL A 44 -32.09 3.06 1.58
C VAL A 44 -32.39 2.38 0.23
N LEU A 45 -32.28 1.06 0.17
CA LEU A 45 -32.55 0.31 -1.07
C LEU A 45 -34.04 0.28 -1.41
N LYS A 46 -34.91 0.18 -0.40
CA LYS A 46 -36.37 0.18 -0.58
C LYS A 46 -36.88 1.57 -0.96
N MET A 47 -36.24 2.65 -0.51
CA MET A 47 -36.56 4.01 -0.95
C MET A 47 -36.37 4.27 -2.46
N LEU A 48 -35.71 3.36 -3.19
CA LEU A 48 -35.66 3.43 -4.65
C LEU A 48 -36.95 2.90 -5.32
N GLU A 49 -37.80 2.22 -4.55
CA GLU A 49 -39.06 1.70 -5.04
C GLU A 49 -40.14 2.80 -4.98
N PRO A 50 -41.00 2.91 -6.02
CA PRO A 50 -41.93 4.03 -6.12
C PRO A 50 -43.00 4.06 -5.03
N HIS A 51 -43.24 2.94 -4.34
CA HIS A 51 -44.18 2.86 -3.21
C HIS A 51 -43.54 3.27 -1.87
N CYS A 52 -42.22 3.49 -1.83
CA CYS A 52 -41.50 4.00 -0.66
C CYS A 52 -41.13 5.48 -0.80
N ALA A 53 -41.93 6.24 -1.55
CA ALA A 53 -41.81 7.69 -1.57
C ALA A 53 -42.21 8.26 -0.21
N VAL A 54 -41.51 9.30 0.25
CA VAL A 54 -41.74 9.94 1.56
C VAL A 54 -43.21 10.30 1.77
N SER A 55 -43.86 10.87 0.76
CA SER A 55 -45.28 11.25 0.85
C SER A 55 -46.24 10.08 1.07
N GLU A 56 -45.91 8.90 0.52
CA GLU A 56 -46.74 7.70 0.70
C GLU A 56 -46.56 7.16 2.11
N ILE A 57 -45.32 7.12 2.59
CA ILE A 57 -44.97 6.68 3.95
C ILE A 57 -45.64 7.58 5.00
N GLU A 58 -45.61 8.91 4.82
CA GLU A 58 -46.31 9.85 5.69
C GLU A 58 -47.83 9.61 5.70
N SER A 59 -48.40 9.26 4.54
CA SER A 59 -49.83 8.95 4.43
C SER A 59 -50.23 7.64 5.12
N GLU A 60 -49.34 6.63 5.09
CA GLU A 60 -49.52 5.34 5.79
C GLU A 60 -49.40 5.53 7.31
N LEU A 61 -48.40 6.30 7.76
CA LEU A 61 -48.19 6.67 9.16
C LEU A 61 -49.35 7.51 9.71
N ALA A 62 -49.88 8.45 8.93
CA ALA A 62 -51.05 9.24 9.31
C ALA A 62 -52.32 8.40 9.48
N GLN A 63 -52.41 7.25 8.79
CA GLN A 63 -53.49 6.26 8.96
C GLN A 63 -53.25 5.32 10.15
N GLY A 64 -52.10 5.40 10.81
CA GLY A 64 -51.71 4.54 11.92
C GLY A 64 -51.21 3.16 11.50
N ASN A 65 -50.82 2.98 10.23
CA ASN A 65 -50.24 1.73 9.75
C ASN A 65 -48.70 1.78 9.82
N ASP A 66 -48.10 0.63 10.12
CA ASP A 66 -46.66 0.43 9.99
C ASP A 66 -46.27 0.44 8.50
N SER A 67 -45.22 1.17 8.14
CA SER A 67 -44.76 1.24 6.75
C SER A 67 -43.71 0.17 6.46
N PHE A 68 -43.84 -0.50 5.31
CA PHE A 68 -42.93 -1.56 4.86
C PHE A 68 -41.49 -1.07 4.57
N CYS A 69 -41.36 0.24 4.34
CA CYS A 69 -40.13 0.92 3.96
C CYS A 69 -39.26 1.29 5.17
N LEU A 70 -39.82 1.23 6.38
CA LEU A 70 -39.13 1.43 7.64
C LEU A 70 -38.78 0.07 8.27
N GLY A 71 -37.58 -0.02 8.82
CA GLY A 71 -37.09 -1.18 9.57
C GLY A 71 -36.88 -0.85 11.04
N ASN A 72 -36.69 -1.88 11.86
CA ASN A 72 -36.33 -1.68 13.25
C ASN A 72 -34.91 -1.12 13.37
N SER A 73 -34.70 -0.25 14.35
CA SER A 73 -33.35 0.20 14.72
C SER A 73 -32.56 -0.98 15.29
N GLY A 74 -31.30 -1.09 14.89
CA GLY A 74 -30.41 -2.21 15.21
C GLY A 74 -30.38 -3.33 14.16
N ASP A 75 -31.32 -3.38 13.22
CA ASP A 75 -31.36 -4.40 12.17
C ASP A 75 -30.49 -4.01 10.96
N TRP A 76 -29.31 -4.60 10.89
CA TRP A 76 -28.35 -4.40 9.81
C TRP A 76 -28.76 -5.19 8.56
N SER A 77 -29.05 -4.48 7.46
CA SER A 77 -29.26 -5.13 6.16
C SER A 77 -27.94 -5.26 5.40
N GLY A 78 -27.93 -6.15 4.39
CA GLY A 78 -26.79 -6.29 3.48
C GLY A 78 -26.46 -4.99 2.73
N ALA A 79 -27.47 -4.16 2.42
CA ALA A 79 -27.26 -2.87 1.78
C ALA A 79 -26.53 -1.87 2.71
N ASP A 80 -26.87 -1.87 4.00
CA ASP A 80 -26.21 -1.00 5.00
C ASP A 80 -24.75 -1.37 5.20
N LEU A 81 -24.46 -2.69 5.26
CA LEU A 81 -23.09 -3.19 5.36
C LEU A 81 -22.27 -2.84 4.12
N LEU A 82 -22.88 -2.89 2.93
CA LEU A 82 -22.22 -2.53 1.68
C LEU A 82 -21.92 -1.03 1.64
N LEU A 83 -22.88 -0.19 2.03
CA LEU A 83 -22.71 1.27 2.10
C LEU A 83 -21.64 1.67 3.13
N MET A 84 -21.62 1.00 4.29
CA MET A 84 -20.58 1.17 5.31
C MET A 84 -19.21 0.76 4.77
N ALA A 85 -19.12 -0.39 4.09
CA ALA A 85 -17.88 -0.86 3.50
C ALA A 85 -17.34 0.10 2.42
N GLU A 86 -18.21 0.66 1.59
CA GLU A 86 -17.85 1.69 0.61
C GLU A 86 -17.34 2.96 1.28
N GLY A 87 -18.02 3.44 2.33
CA GLY A 87 -17.57 4.59 3.12
C GLY A 87 -16.19 4.37 3.73
N LEU A 88 -15.96 3.21 4.34
CA LEU A 88 -14.65 2.81 4.87
C LEU A 88 -13.59 2.74 3.75
N PHE A 89 -13.93 2.18 2.58
CA PHE A 89 -13.02 2.10 1.45
C PHE A 89 -12.55 3.48 0.99
N LEU A 90 -13.44 4.47 0.90
CA LEU A 90 -13.09 5.85 0.56
C LEU A 90 -12.13 6.48 1.58
N ILE A 91 -12.35 6.23 2.87
CA ILE A 91 -11.43 6.67 3.95
C ILE A 91 -10.05 6.01 3.78
N PHE A 92 -10.01 4.70 3.54
CA PHE A 92 -8.77 3.97 3.34
C PHE A 92 -7.99 4.48 2.11
N VAL A 93 -8.64 4.69 0.97
CA VAL A 93 -7.98 5.22 -0.23
C VAL A 93 -7.48 6.66 -0.03
N GLY A 94 -8.20 7.47 0.73
CA GLY A 94 -7.83 8.85 1.02
C GLY A 94 -6.59 8.98 1.92
N LYS A 95 -6.47 8.14 2.96
CA LYS A 95 -5.46 8.27 4.02
C LYS A 95 -4.36 7.21 3.98
N PHE A 96 -4.69 5.97 3.63
CA PHE A 96 -3.74 4.87 3.62
C PHE A 96 -3.01 4.77 2.29
N ARG A 97 -1.76 5.25 2.27
CA ARG A 97 -0.82 4.85 1.23
C ARG A 97 -0.17 3.54 1.65
N PHE A 98 -0.47 2.46 0.94
CA PHE A 98 0.38 1.29 1.00
C PHE A 98 1.79 1.69 0.58
N PRO A 99 2.83 1.38 1.37
CA PRO A 99 4.20 1.71 1.00
C PRO A 99 4.56 0.94 -0.27
N GLN A 100 4.73 1.65 -1.39
CA GLN A 100 5.02 1.06 -2.70
C GLN A 100 6.51 0.76 -2.90
N HIS A 101 7.39 1.57 -2.29
CA HIS A 101 8.84 1.45 -2.45
C HIS A 101 9.57 1.57 -1.11
N GLY A 102 10.81 1.05 -1.06
CA GLY A 102 11.70 1.14 0.10
C GLY A 102 11.59 0.00 1.10
N ARG A 103 12.28 0.15 2.24
CA ARG A 103 12.37 -0.88 3.30
C ARG A 103 11.02 -1.19 3.94
N TRP A 104 10.18 -0.17 4.11
CA TRP A 104 8.83 -0.31 4.67
C TRP A 104 7.88 -1.09 3.76
N ALA A 105 7.97 -0.94 2.44
CA ALA A 105 7.20 -1.74 1.48
C ALA A 105 7.54 -3.23 1.60
N LYS A 106 8.84 -3.56 1.66
CA LYS A 106 9.32 -4.94 1.84
C LYS A 106 8.89 -5.51 3.20
N ARG A 107 8.98 -4.71 4.28
CA ARG A 107 8.57 -5.12 5.63
C ARG A 107 7.07 -5.33 5.74
N PHE A 108 6.27 -4.39 5.27
CA PHE A 108 4.81 -4.50 5.26
C PHE A 108 4.37 -5.76 4.52
N ARG A 109 4.93 -6.01 3.33
CA ARG A 109 4.61 -7.21 2.57
C ARG A 109 5.02 -8.51 3.26
N ARG A 110 6.17 -8.54 3.94
CA ARG A 110 6.58 -9.70 4.73
C ARG A 110 5.61 -9.93 5.90
N MET A 111 5.19 -8.87 6.58
CA MET A 111 4.19 -8.94 7.65
C MET A 111 2.83 -9.38 7.11
N SER A 112 2.39 -8.88 5.95
CA SER A 112 1.14 -9.30 5.31
C SER A 112 1.20 -10.78 4.90
N PHE A 113 2.33 -11.24 4.35
CA PHE A 113 2.48 -12.65 4.00
C PHE A 113 2.42 -13.56 5.23
N VAL A 114 3.17 -13.21 6.30
CA VAL A 114 3.14 -13.95 7.57
C VAL A 114 1.73 -13.93 8.18
N GLY A 115 1.08 -12.76 8.21
CA GLY A 115 -0.30 -12.60 8.66
C GLY A 115 -1.29 -13.42 7.83
N GLY A 116 -1.08 -13.48 6.52
CA GLY A 116 -1.86 -14.31 5.61
C GLY A 116 -1.71 -15.79 5.92
N CYS A 117 -0.47 -16.27 6.10
CA CYS A 117 -0.17 -17.64 6.55
C CYS A 117 -0.83 -17.98 7.88
N THR A 118 -0.79 -17.08 8.85
CA THR A 118 -1.44 -17.32 10.14
C THR A 118 -2.96 -17.40 10.00
N LEU A 119 -3.60 -16.49 9.27
CA LEU A 119 -5.06 -16.50 9.10
C LEU A 119 -5.55 -17.73 8.31
N PHE A 120 -4.85 -18.05 7.22
CA PHE A 120 -5.17 -19.23 6.42
C PHE A 120 -4.92 -20.54 7.20
N GLY A 121 -3.84 -20.60 7.97
CA GLY A 121 -3.55 -21.73 8.86
C GLY A 121 -4.59 -21.87 9.96
N LEU A 122 -5.03 -20.78 10.58
CA LEU A 122 -6.13 -20.79 11.55
C LEU A 122 -7.42 -21.30 10.92
N ALA A 123 -7.78 -20.85 9.72
CA ALA A 123 -8.98 -21.34 9.03
C ALA A 123 -8.93 -22.86 8.75
N ILE A 124 -7.75 -23.42 8.46
CA ILE A 124 -7.56 -24.88 8.31
C ILE A 124 -7.66 -25.59 9.66
N LEU A 125 -6.97 -25.08 10.69
CA LEU A 125 -7.00 -25.66 12.05
C LEU A 125 -8.41 -25.64 12.66
N ASP A 126 -9.19 -24.61 12.33
CA ASP A 126 -10.59 -24.50 12.68
C ASP A 126 -11.42 -25.62 12.04
N ARG A 127 -11.14 -25.99 10.78
CA ARG A 127 -11.81 -27.12 10.12
C ARG A 127 -11.43 -28.47 10.72
N LEU A 128 -10.22 -28.57 11.25
CA LEU A 128 -9.70 -29.76 11.90
C LEU A 128 -10.08 -29.84 13.38
N GLU A 129 -10.90 -28.90 13.88
CA GLU A 129 -11.37 -28.82 15.27
C GLU A 129 -10.24 -28.81 16.31
N TYR A 130 -9.05 -28.35 15.90
CA TYR A 130 -7.85 -28.31 16.75
C TYR A 130 -7.77 -27.01 17.57
N LEU A 131 -8.67 -26.05 17.32
CA LEU A 131 -8.69 -24.75 17.98
C LEU A 131 -9.61 -24.74 19.21
N PRO A 132 -9.23 -24.02 20.27
CA PRO A 132 -10.14 -23.76 21.39
C PRO A 132 -11.32 -22.91 20.93
N LYS A 133 -12.49 -23.12 21.54
CA LYS A 133 -13.75 -22.43 21.15
C LYS A 133 -13.62 -20.91 21.07
N SER A 134 -12.78 -20.29 21.89
CA SER A 134 -12.56 -18.84 21.89
C SER A 134 -11.91 -18.28 20.62
N VAL A 135 -11.18 -19.10 19.85
CA VAL A 135 -10.48 -18.68 18.62
C VAL A 135 -11.10 -19.34 17.38
N SER A 136 -12.01 -20.30 17.58
CA SER A 136 -12.76 -20.94 16.52
C SER A 136 -13.72 -19.98 15.82
N SER A 137 -14.15 -20.34 14.60
CA SER A 137 -15.18 -19.58 13.88
C SER A 137 -16.48 -19.42 14.67
N GLU A 138 -16.84 -20.39 15.51
CA GLU A 138 -18.01 -20.30 16.41
C GLU A 138 -17.83 -19.20 17.46
N GLY A 139 -16.67 -19.17 18.12
CA GLY A 139 -16.37 -18.14 19.13
C GLY A 139 -16.33 -16.75 18.52
N ILE A 140 -15.69 -16.61 17.36
CA ILE A 140 -15.61 -15.33 16.64
C ILE A 140 -17.00 -14.89 16.18
N ALA A 141 -17.85 -15.81 15.70
CA ALA A 141 -19.22 -15.48 15.32
C ALA A 141 -20.02 -14.90 16.50
N THR A 142 -19.85 -15.42 17.72
CA THR A 142 -20.54 -14.88 18.92
C THR A 142 -20.04 -13.51 19.38
N LEU A 143 -18.84 -13.10 18.97
CA LEU A 143 -18.25 -11.80 19.31
C LEU A 143 -18.69 -10.70 18.34
N ILE A 144 -19.12 -11.07 17.13
CA ILE A 144 -19.61 -10.13 16.14
C ILE A 144 -21.08 -9.87 16.47
N PRO A 145 -21.52 -8.60 16.65
CA PRO A 145 -22.91 -8.26 16.97
C PRO A 145 -23.85 -8.40 15.75
N LEU A 146 -23.54 -9.31 14.83
CA LEU A 146 -24.28 -9.62 13.62
C LEU A 146 -24.50 -11.14 13.61
N ASP A 147 -25.65 -11.59 13.11
CA ASP A 147 -25.93 -13.02 12.94
C ASP A 147 -25.12 -13.60 11.76
N VAL A 148 -23.83 -13.80 11.99
CA VAL A 148 -22.91 -14.34 10.99
C VAL A 148 -22.74 -15.84 11.19
N SER A 149 -22.99 -16.62 10.14
CA SER A 149 -22.72 -18.06 10.20
C SER A 149 -21.22 -18.32 10.48
N PRO A 150 -20.86 -19.29 11.35
CA PRO A 150 -19.46 -19.65 11.61
C PRO A 150 -18.69 -20.00 10.33
N LEU A 151 -19.36 -20.66 9.38
CA LEU A 151 -18.80 -21.01 8.08
C LEU A 151 -18.40 -19.76 7.26
N ALA A 152 -19.18 -18.68 7.32
CA ALA A 152 -18.83 -17.43 6.65
C ALA A 152 -17.61 -16.76 7.29
N VAL A 153 -17.48 -16.83 8.62
CA VAL A 153 -16.29 -16.34 9.34
C VAL A 153 -15.04 -17.13 8.91
N GLN A 154 -15.16 -18.45 8.82
CA GLN A 154 -14.07 -19.33 8.38
C GLN A 154 -13.62 -19.03 6.95
N LEU A 155 -14.57 -18.94 6.01
CA LEU A 155 -14.30 -18.57 4.62
C LEU A 155 -13.70 -17.15 4.51
N GLY A 156 -14.21 -16.21 5.30
CA GLY A 156 -13.66 -14.85 5.37
C GLY A 156 -12.19 -14.85 5.77
N MET A 157 -11.83 -15.56 6.84
CA MET A 157 -10.44 -15.71 7.29
C MET A 157 -9.57 -16.36 6.20
N ALA A 158 -10.06 -17.41 5.54
CA ALA A 158 -9.34 -18.08 4.47
C ALA A 158 -9.12 -17.17 3.25
N ILE A 159 -10.15 -16.46 2.79
CA ILE A 159 -10.08 -15.55 1.64
C ILE A 159 -9.14 -14.38 1.93
N ILE A 160 -9.28 -13.74 3.10
CA ILE A 160 -8.39 -12.65 3.51
C ILE A 160 -6.95 -13.16 3.63
N GLY A 161 -6.75 -14.33 4.26
CA GLY A 161 -5.44 -14.95 4.38
C GLY A 161 -4.78 -15.23 3.02
N ALA A 162 -5.52 -15.85 2.10
CA ALA A 162 -5.05 -16.12 0.74
C ALA A 162 -4.77 -14.84 -0.05
N TYR A 163 -5.61 -13.82 0.10
CA TYR A 163 -5.39 -12.51 -0.54
C TYR A 163 -4.12 -11.83 -0.02
N MET A 164 -3.85 -11.89 1.28
CA MET A 164 -2.64 -11.33 1.89
C MET A 164 -1.36 -12.08 1.49
N MET A 165 -1.46 -13.39 1.23
CA MET A 165 -0.35 -14.17 0.67
C MET A 165 -0.03 -13.81 -0.78
N ARG A 166 -1.00 -13.26 -1.52
CA ARG A 166 -0.84 -12.93 -2.93
C ARG A 166 0.31 -11.93 -3.10
N GLY A 167 1.32 -12.36 -3.86
CA GLY A 167 2.55 -11.61 -4.11
C GLY A 167 2.33 -10.27 -4.82
N PRO A 168 3.41 -9.55 -5.18
CA PRO A 168 3.30 -8.23 -5.75
C PRO A 168 2.61 -8.35 -7.11
N LYS A 169 1.47 -7.70 -7.30
CA LYS A 169 0.72 -7.78 -8.56
C LYS A 169 1.48 -7.18 -9.76
N TYR A 170 2.60 -6.50 -9.54
CA TYR A 170 3.29 -5.70 -10.55
C TYR A 170 4.66 -6.30 -10.92
N TRP A 171 4.74 -6.91 -12.09
CA TRP A 171 5.96 -7.34 -12.80
C TRP A 171 6.97 -6.18 -12.95
N GLU A 172 6.48 -4.95 -13.06
CA GLU A 172 7.28 -3.73 -13.15
C GLU A 172 8.13 -3.47 -11.90
N ALA A 173 7.64 -3.82 -10.71
CA ALA A 173 8.41 -3.62 -9.47
C ALA A 173 9.63 -4.55 -9.40
N GLU A 174 9.53 -5.75 -9.99
CA GLU A 174 10.65 -6.69 -10.08
C GLU A 174 11.64 -6.27 -11.17
N ALA A 175 11.16 -5.86 -12.34
CA ALA A 175 12.00 -5.32 -13.40
C ALA A 175 12.77 -4.08 -12.95
N ILE A 176 12.11 -3.16 -12.22
CA ILE A 176 12.74 -1.95 -11.65
C ILE A 176 13.73 -2.30 -10.54
N ASP A 177 13.45 -3.28 -9.66
CA ASP A 177 14.40 -3.71 -8.62
C ASP A 177 15.64 -4.38 -9.25
N LEU A 178 15.46 -5.15 -10.33
CA LEU A 178 16.56 -5.76 -11.10
C LEU A 178 17.43 -4.72 -11.80
N THR A 179 16.83 -3.70 -12.44
CA THR A 179 17.60 -2.62 -13.09
C THR A 179 18.33 -1.77 -12.06
N ASN A 180 17.69 -1.42 -10.95
CA ASN A 180 18.32 -0.68 -9.85
C ASN A 180 19.50 -1.45 -9.24
N LYS A 181 19.35 -2.75 -8.96
CA LYS A 181 20.47 -3.59 -8.48
C LYS A 181 21.64 -3.64 -9.46
N ARG A 182 21.37 -3.69 -10.78
CA ARG A 182 22.42 -3.63 -11.80
C ARG A 182 23.13 -2.27 -11.80
N LEU A 183 22.39 -1.17 -11.66
CA LEU A 183 22.95 0.18 -11.59
C LEU A 183 23.76 0.41 -10.30
N GLU A 184 23.27 -0.05 -9.15
CA GLU A 184 23.99 0.00 -7.87
C GLU A 184 25.32 -0.76 -7.93
N LYS A 185 25.33 -1.98 -8.48
CA LYS A 185 26.58 -2.73 -8.70
C LYS A 185 27.57 -1.98 -9.59
N ARG A 186 27.09 -1.31 -10.65
CA ARG A 186 27.94 -0.49 -11.52
C ARG A 186 28.50 0.73 -10.79
N ARG A 187 27.69 1.39 -9.94
CA ARG A 187 28.12 2.52 -9.10
C ARG A 187 29.18 2.10 -8.08
N GLU A 188 28.98 0.99 -7.38
CA GLU A 188 29.95 0.47 -6.41
C GLU A 188 31.31 0.16 -7.07
N VAL A 189 31.28 -0.43 -8.27
CA VAL A 189 32.49 -0.65 -9.06
C VAL A 189 33.15 0.68 -9.42
N ALA A 190 32.39 1.63 -9.98
CA ALA A 190 32.91 2.94 -10.35
C ALA A 190 33.47 3.72 -9.15
N ASP A 191 32.87 3.59 -7.97
CA ASP A 191 33.35 4.24 -6.74
C ASP A 191 34.65 3.59 -6.23
N LYS A 192 34.79 2.26 -6.32
CA LYS A 192 36.08 1.59 -6.05
C LYS A 192 37.17 2.05 -7.02
N PHE A 193 36.86 2.18 -8.31
CA PHE A 193 37.78 2.74 -9.30
C PHE A 193 38.18 4.18 -8.97
N ARG A 194 37.21 5.06 -8.68
CA ARG A 194 37.47 6.45 -8.29
C ARG A 194 38.30 6.56 -7.02
N SER A 195 38.03 5.71 -6.02
CA SER A 195 38.78 5.72 -4.76
C SER A 195 40.24 5.28 -4.90
N LYS A 196 40.57 4.46 -5.90
CA LYS A 196 41.91 3.88 -6.09
C LYS A 196 42.74 4.58 -7.17
N TYR A 197 42.11 4.98 -8.27
CA TYR A 197 42.77 5.56 -9.45
C TYR A 197 42.35 6.99 -9.73
N GLY A 198 41.29 7.47 -9.07
CA GLY A 198 41.00 8.89 -9.09
C GLY A 198 42.14 9.62 -8.42
N THR A 199 42.78 10.53 -9.17
CA THR A 199 43.43 11.69 -8.53
C THR A 199 42.41 12.29 -7.55
N ALA A 200 42.87 12.90 -6.45
CA ALA A 200 42.02 13.51 -5.43
C ALA A 200 41.12 14.66 -5.97
N ALA A 201 40.19 14.32 -6.84
CA ALA A 201 39.06 15.10 -7.29
C ALA A 201 37.91 14.60 -6.43
N GLN A 202 37.80 15.24 -5.26
CA GLN A 202 36.61 15.18 -4.42
C GLN A 202 35.35 15.40 -5.27
N PRO A 203 34.19 14.89 -4.83
CA PRO A 203 32.91 15.16 -5.49
C PRO A 203 32.78 16.66 -5.79
N LEU A 204 32.26 16.98 -6.97
CA LEU A 204 32.09 18.35 -7.54
C LEU A 204 31.50 19.39 -6.57
N THR A 205 30.92 18.97 -5.45
CA THR A 205 30.32 19.80 -4.42
C THR A 205 31.27 20.27 -3.29
N GLU A 206 32.51 19.76 -3.18
CA GLU A 206 33.45 20.15 -2.11
C GLU A 206 34.66 21.00 -2.57
N LEU A 207 34.67 21.46 -3.82
CA LEU A 207 35.70 22.38 -4.34
C LEU A 207 35.46 23.83 -3.87
N HIS A 208 35.48 24.08 -2.56
CA HIS A 208 35.48 25.44 -2.01
C HIS A 208 36.89 25.87 -1.57
N GLY A 209 37.33 27.01 -2.10
CA GLY A 209 38.41 27.82 -1.51
C GLY A 209 39.78 27.71 -2.18
N LYS A 210 40.54 26.62 -1.95
CA LYS A 210 41.98 26.59 -2.29
C LYS A 210 42.34 25.94 -3.64
N GLN A 211 41.55 24.98 -4.12
CA GLN A 211 41.81 24.30 -5.40
C GLN A 211 41.20 25.01 -6.64
N GLN A 212 40.28 25.96 -6.44
CA GLN A 212 39.67 26.72 -7.55
C GLN A 212 40.69 27.59 -8.30
N ARG A 213 41.77 28.04 -7.62
CA ARG A 213 42.89 28.77 -8.24
C ARG A 213 43.78 27.84 -9.09
N VAL A 214 43.95 26.58 -8.69
CA VAL A 214 44.71 25.57 -9.44
C VAL A 214 43.93 25.12 -10.68
N ALA A 215 42.61 24.95 -10.58
CA ALA A 215 41.72 24.66 -11.70
C ALA A 215 41.60 25.81 -12.74
N ARG A 216 41.85 27.06 -12.32
CA ARG A 216 41.93 28.24 -13.20
C ARG A 216 43.33 28.49 -13.76
N SER A 217 44.34 27.72 -13.36
CA SER A 217 45.70 27.95 -13.85
C SER A 217 45.77 27.62 -15.35
N PRO A 218 46.38 28.48 -16.18
CA PRO A 218 46.48 28.25 -17.62
C PRO A 218 47.31 27.00 -17.94
N LEU A 219 48.15 26.54 -17.00
CA LEU A 219 48.91 25.28 -17.11
C LEU A 219 47.99 24.06 -17.18
N MET A 220 47.03 23.93 -16.25
CA MET A 220 46.04 22.84 -16.25
C MET A 220 45.14 22.85 -17.49
N HIS A 221 44.78 24.03 -18.00
CA HIS A 221 44.00 24.13 -19.25
C HIS A 221 44.82 23.78 -20.50
N ARG A 222 46.12 24.09 -20.51
CA ARG A 222 47.04 23.70 -21.58
C ARG A 222 47.26 22.19 -21.59
N ASP A 223 47.38 21.58 -20.41
CA ASP A 223 47.53 20.13 -20.24
C ASP A 223 46.21 19.37 -20.44
N SER A 224 45.04 19.96 -20.17
CA SER A 224 43.74 19.33 -20.43
C SER A 224 43.44 19.12 -21.92
N ARG A 225 44.21 19.76 -22.81
CA ARG A 225 44.15 19.56 -24.26
C ARG A 225 45.25 18.63 -24.79
N LEU A 226 46.19 18.21 -23.93
CA LEU A 226 47.12 17.15 -24.26
C LEU A 226 46.36 15.83 -24.20
N THR A 227 45.80 15.45 -25.35
CA THR A 227 45.36 14.07 -25.56
C THR A 227 46.62 13.25 -25.80
N MET A 228 46.87 12.24 -24.96
CA MET A 228 47.86 11.21 -25.29
C MET A 228 47.40 10.56 -26.60
N GLN A 229 48.09 10.84 -27.72
CA GLN A 229 47.96 10.01 -28.91
C GLN A 229 48.51 8.64 -28.55
N SER A 230 47.63 7.65 -28.41
CA SER A 230 48.04 6.27 -28.19
C SER A 230 48.69 5.75 -29.47
N ASN A 231 50.02 5.76 -29.52
CA ASN A 231 50.73 4.88 -30.44
C ASN A 231 50.43 3.44 -30.00
N SER A 232 49.74 2.68 -30.85
CA SER A 232 49.26 1.32 -30.59
C SER A 232 50.37 0.26 -30.46
N SER A 233 51.64 0.67 -30.36
CA SER A 233 52.79 -0.25 -30.23
C SER A 233 53.21 -0.55 -28.79
N GLN A 234 52.73 0.22 -27.80
CA GLN A 234 52.97 -0.07 -26.38
C GLN A 234 51.64 -0.26 -25.66
N SER A 235 51.31 -1.51 -25.33
CA SER A 235 50.19 -1.82 -24.44
C SER A 235 50.53 -1.38 -23.02
N VAL A 236 50.14 -0.17 -22.65
CA VAL A 236 50.19 0.27 -21.26
C VAL A 236 49.10 -0.49 -20.51
N GLN A 237 49.50 -1.60 -19.87
CA GLN A 237 48.63 -2.40 -19.03
C GLN A 237 48.34 -1.63 -17.74
N ALA A 238 47.06 -1.36 -17.47
CA ALA A 238 46.65 -0.72 -16.23
C ALA A 238 46.59 -1.78 -15.13
N THR A 239 46.96 -1.45 -13.89
CA THR A 239 46.78 -2.40 -12.78
C THR A 239 45.30 -2.68 -12.58
N CYS A 240 44.97 -3.95 -12.33
CA CYS A 240 43.60 -4.36 -12.16
C CYS A 240 43.05 -3.82 -10.82
N PRO A 241 41.94 -3.07 -10.85
CA PRO A 241 41.34 -2.40 -9.67
C PRO A 241 40.80 -3.36 -8.61
N TYR A 242 40.55 -4.60 -9.01
CA TYR A 242 39.90 -5.61 -8.18
C TYR A 242 40.90 -6.36 -7.31
N CYS A 243 42.17 -6.39 -7.72
CA CYS A 243 43.22 -7.16 -7.04
C CYS A 243 44.50 -6.37 -6.81
N ASP A 244 44.53 -5.06 -7.11
CA ASP A 244 45.68 -4.18 -6.85
C ASP A 244 47.01 -4.76 -7.37
N GLY A 245 46.99 -5.33 -8.58
CA GLY A 245 48.16 -5.97 -9.17
C GLY A 245 48.44 -7.41 -8.71
N ALA A 246 47.77 -7.92 -7.67
CA ALA A 246 48.00 -9.28 -7.14
C ALA A 246 47.44 -10.41 -8.03
N GLY A 247 46.62 -10.09 -9.03
CA GLY A 247 45.94 -11.05 -9.89
C GLY A 247 44.64 -11.58 -9.30
N CYS A 248 43.56 -11.56 -10.08
CA CYS A 248 42.30 -12.21 -9.74
C CYS A 248 41.61 -12.77 -10.98
N LYS A 249 40.56 -13.56 -10.75
CA LYS A 249 39.75 -14.15 -11.83
C LYS A 249 39.18 -13.13 -12.82
N LYS A 250 39.04 -11.85 -12.42
CA LYS A 250 38.55 -10.77 -13.31
C LYS A 250 39.61 -10.24 -14.28
N CYS A 251 40.90 -10.46 -14.01
CA CYS A 251 42.02 -10.11 -14.91
C CYS A 251 42.79 -11.35 -15.34
N ASN A 252 42.16 -12.53 -15.40
CA ASN A 252 42.86 -13.79 -15.74
C ASN A 252 44.15 -14.01 -14.93
N PHE A 253 44.15 -13.58 -13.66
CA PHE A 253 45.30 -13.66 -12.74
C PHE A 253 46.56 -12.88 -13.18
N SER A 254 46.49 -12.04 -14.21
CA SER A 254 47.64 -11.23 -14.65
C SER A 254 47.93 -10.05 -13.71
N GLY A 255 46.95 -9.62 -12.93
CA GLY A 255 47.06 -8.42 -12.10
C GLY A 255 46.89 -7.12 -12.89
N SER A 256 46.71 -7.20 -14.21
CA SER A 256 46.58 -6.07 -15.13
C SER A 256 45.42 -6.24 -16.12
N ILE A 257 44.90 -5.12 -16.64
CA ILE A 257 43.87 -5.06 -17.69
C ILE A 257 44.40 -4.27 -18.88
#